data_AF-A0A920B6S0-F1
#
_entry.id   AF-A0A920B6S0-F1
#
_cell.length_a   1.000
_cell.length_b   1.000
_cell.length_c   1.000
_cell.angle_alpha   90.00
_cell.angle_beta   90.00
_cell.angle_gamma   90.00
#
_symmetry.space_group_name_H-M   'P 1'
#
loop_
_entity.id
_entity.type
_entity.pdbx_description
1 polymer ?
#
loop_
_entity_poly.entity_id
_entity_poly.type
_entity_poly.pdbx_seq_one_letter_code
_entity_poly.pdbx_strand_id
1 'polypeptide(L)'
;MIGGLHILIYFYLYNSLRQDLAGSTLTQGFFSFLSKPLLENENNFDSKLYKLSIAIAFIYALSMSFIAFDFIMSLDTHFYSTLFGIYYFMASVLAALMLTVIISSMLTLKFNLQKLLRKCNFMIAEKLMFGLSVFWLYSMYSQFLPIWYGNMPEETGFVGLRVLKILTKLLFGLF
;
A
#
# COMPACT_ATOMS: atom_id res chain seq x y z
N MET A 1 1.41 -13.65 12.65
CA MET A 1 2.21 -12.52 12.12
C MET A 1 1.39 -11.25 11.88
N ILE A 2 0.25 -11.32 11.18
CA ILE A 2 -0.59 -10.14 10.83
C ILE A 2 -0.97 -9.28 12.05
N GLY A 3 -1.46 -9.88 13.14
CA GLY A 3 -1.90 -9.12 14.32
C GLY A 3 -0.78 -8.31 14.99
N GLY A 4 0.43 -8.89 15.10
CA GLY A 4 1.59 -8.19 15.67
C GLY A 4 2.05 -7.02 14.81
N LEU A 5 1.97 -7.17 13.49
CA LEU A 5 2.29 -6.09 12.55
C LEU A 5 1.30 -4.92 12.66
N HIS A 6 0.00 -5.19 12.82
CA HIS A 6 -0.99 -4.14 13.04
C HIS A 6 -0.77 -3.38 14.36
N ILE A 7 -0.38 -4.09 15.42
CA ILE A 7 -0.07 -3.45 16.71
C ILE A 7 1.15 -2.54 16.58
N LEU A 8 2.20 -2.99 15.89
CA LEU A 8 3.40 -2.18 15.62
C LEU A 8 3.09 -0.95 14.77
N ILE A 9 2.25 -1.10 13.75
CA ILE A 9 1.80 0.01 12.89
C ILE A 9 0.98 1.01 13.69
N TYR A 10 0.04 0.55 14.53
CA TYR A 10 -0.76 1.43 15.37
C TYR A 10 0.11 2.19 16.37
N PHE A 11 1.09 1.50 16.97
CA PHE A 11 2.06 2.13 17.87
C PHE A 11 2.92 3.17 17.15
N TYR A 12 3.41 2.87 15.95
CA TYR A 12 4.16 3.81 15.13
C TYR A 12 3.31 5.04 14.76
N LEU A 13 2.08 4.82 14.28
CA LEU A 13 1.15 5.88 13.89
C LEU A 13 0.80 6.78 15.08
N TYR A 14 0.54 6.20 16.25
CA TYR A 14 0.27 6.93 17.48
C TYR A 14 1.44 7.85 17.85
N ASN A 15 2.67 7.34 17.78
CA ASN A 15 3.86 8.12 18.12
C ASN A 15 4.17 9.21 17.09
N SER A 16 3.98 8.91 15.80
CA SER A 16 4.15 9.89 14.71
C SER A 16 3.12 11.01 14.80
N LEU A 17 1.85 10.69 15.03
CA LEU A 17 0.80 11.71 15.20
C LEU A 17 1.05 12.57 16.45
N ARG A 18 1.49 11.96 17.55
CA ARG A 18 1.79 12.69 18.78
C ARG A 18 2.88 13.74 18.59
N GLN A 19 3.86 13.46 17.75
CA GLN A 19 4.91 14.41 17.38
C GLN A 19 4.35 15.57 16.57
N ASP A 20 3.57 15.30 15.52
CA ASP A 20 2.98 16.35 14.66
C ASP A 20 1.97 17.24 15.39
N LEU A 21 1.33 16.71 16.45
CA LEU A 21 0.33 17.42 17.24
C LEU A 21 0.89 18.10 18.49
N ALA A 22 2.17 17.89 18.82
CA ALA A 22 2.80 18.52 19.98
C ALA A 22 2.73 20.05 19.83
N GLY A 23 1.96 20.72 20.71
CA GLY A 23 1.77 22.17 20.68
C GLY A 23 0.58 22.67 19.84
N SER A 24 -0.19 21.78 19.20
CA SER A 24 -1.42 22.16 18.47
C SER A 24 -2.61 22.37 19.41
N THR A 25 -3.36 23.46 19.22
CA THR A 25 -4.62 23.74 19.95
C THR A 25 -5.82 22.94 19.43
N LEU A 26 -5.69 22.28 18.27
CA LEU A 26 -6.78 21.56 17.59
C LEU A 26 -7.30 20.33 18.37
N THR A 27 -6.53 19.80 19.31
CA THR A 27 -6.87 18.56 20.02
C THR A 27 -7.15 18.72 21.51
N GLN A 28 -7.42 19.94 21.99
CA GLN A 28 -7.69 20.20 23.41
C GLN A 28 -8.97 19.53 23.97
N GLY A 29 -9.78 18.85 23.15
CA GLY A 29 -10.98 18.11 23.56
C GLY A 29 -10.75 16.60 23.79
N PHE A 30 -11.64 15.77 23.21
CA PHE A 30 -11.61 14.30 23.33
C PHE A 30 -10.26 13.66 22.95
N PHE A 31 -9.53 14.30 22.02
CA PHE A 31 -8.24 13.83 21.53
C PHE A 31 -7.03 14.40 22.29
N SER A 32 -7.23 14.93 23.51
CA SER A 32 -6.15 15.51 24.32
C SER A 32 -5.01 14.54 24.63
N PHE A 33 -5.26 13.22 24.56
CA PHE A 33 -4.22 12.21 24.70
C PHE A 33 -3.16 12.27 23.58
N LEU A 34 -3.54 12.73 22.38
CA LEU A 34 -2.65 12.85 21.21
C LEU A 34 -1.69 14.05 21.28
N SER A 35 -2.03 15.10 22.04
CA SER A 35 -1.19 16.32 22.12
C SER A 35 -0.30 16.39 23.35
N LYS A 36 -0.16 15.31 24.13
CA LYS A 36 0.69 15.32 25.32
C LYS A 36 2.15 15.59 24.90
N PRO A 37 2.79 16.66 25.41
CA PRO A 37 4.15 16.99 25.02
C PRO A 37 5.11 15.82 25.34
N LEU A 38 6.10 15.63 24.48
CA LEU A 38 7.16 14.63 24.68
C LEU A 38 8.17 15.20 25.69
N LEU A 39 8.55 14.38 26.68
CA LEU A 39 9.57 14.74 27.68
C LEU A 39 11.00 14.42 27.21
N GLU A 40 11.12 13.69 26.10
CA GLU A 40 12.39 13.23 25.52
C GLU A 40 12.88 14.22 24.44
N ASN A 41 14.19 14.35 24.26
CA ASN A 41 14.80 15.23 23.26
C ASN A 41 14.37 14.82 21.84
N GLU A 42 13.78 15.75 21.08
CA GLU A 42 13.13 15.50 19.77
C GLU A 42 14.03 14.72 18.81
N ASN A 43 15.31 15.11 18.70
CA ASN A 43 16.28 14.46 17.80
C ASN A 43 16.49 12.96 18.08
N ASN A 44 16.50 12.57 19.36
CA ASN A 44 16.68 11.17 19.74
C ASN A 44 15.43 10.34 19.43
N PHE A 45 14.25 10.94 19.61
CA PHE A 45 12.97 10.29 19.32
C PHE A 45 12.82 10.04 17.81
N ASP A 46 13.16 11.02 16.98
CA ASP A 46 13.11 10.93 15.52
C ASP A 46 13.96 9.78 14.99
N SER A 47 15.18 9.63 15.54
CA SER A 47 16.10 8.57 15.16
C SER A 47 15.54 7.17 15.49
N LYS A 48 14.78 7.04 16.59
CA LYS A 48 14.14 5.78 17.00
C LYS A 48 12.96 5.47 16.07
N LEU A 49 12.13 6.47 15.77
CA LEU A 49 11.00 6.32 14.85
C LEU A 49 11.47 5.93 13.45
N TYR A 50 12.51 6.59 12.94
CA TYR A 50 13.07 6.29 11.62
C TYR A 50 13.56 4.82 11.51
N LYS A 51 14.31 4.34 12.51
CA LYS A 51 14.76 2.94 12.56
C LYS A 51 13.57 1.97 12.62
N LEU A 52 12.54 2.32 13.38
CA LEU A 52 11.31 1.54 13.48
C LEU A 52 10.55 1.51 12.14
N SER A 53 10.46 2.63 11.41
CA SER A 53 9.82 2.70 10.09
C SER A 53 10.47 1.75 9.09
N ILE A 54 11.81 1.72 9.05
CA ILE A 54 12.55 0.83 8.14
C ILE A 54 12.23 -0.63 8.47
N ALA A 55 12.29 -1.01 9.74
CA ALA A 55 11.99 -2.37 10.16
C ALA A 55 10.56 -2.78 9.80
N ILE A 56 9.57 -1.92 10.06
CA ILE A 56 8.17 -2.17 9.73
C ILE A 56 7.98 -2.34 8.21
N ALA A 57 8.63 -1.51 7.38
CA ALA A 57 8.52 -1.59 5.93
C ALA A 57 8.98 -2.95 5.39
N PHE A 58 10.12 -3.47 5.87
CA PHE A 58 10.62 -4.79 5.47
C PHE A 58 9.69 -5.92 5.92
N ILE A 59 9.22 -5.90 7.17
CA ILE A 59 8.31 -6.92 7.69
C ILE A 59 6.98 -6.89 6.93
N TYR A 60 6.49 -5.70 6.58
CA TYR A 60 5.27 -5.53 5.79
C TYR A 60 5.42 -6.11 4.38
N ALA A 61 6.53 -5.84 3.68
CA ALA A 61 6.79 -6.39 2.35
C ALA A 61 6.82 -7.93 2.34
N LEU A 62 7.50 -8.53 3.32
CA LEU A 62 7.53 -9.99 3.47
C LEU A 62 6.16 -10.55 3.82
N SER A 63 5.45 -9.94 4.77
CA SER A 63 4.13 -10.41 5.21
C SER A 63 3.11 -10.38 4.06
N MET A 64 3.08 -9.30 3.27
CA MET A 64 2.17 -9.20 2.13
C MET A 64 2.51 -10.20 1.02
N SER A 65 3.78 -10.52 0.83
CA SER A 65 4.20 -11.55 -0.13
C SER A 65 3.74 -12.94 0.29
N PHE A 66 3.89 -13.30 1.57
CA PHE A 66 3.38 -14.57 2.09
C PHE A 66 1.85 -14.66 2.00
N ILE A 67 1.14 -13.58 2.31
CA ILE A 67 -0.33 -13.53 2.14
C ILE A 67 -0.71 -13.78 0.67
N ALA A 68 0.01 -13.19 -0.28
CA ALA A 68 -0.28 -13.38 -1.70
C ALA A 68 -0.10 -14.85 -2.12
N PHE A 69 0.94 -15.52 -1.62
CA PHE A 69 1.18 -16.94 -1.90
C PHE A 69 0.12 -17.82 -1.23
N ASP A 70 -0.15 -17.62 0.05
CA ASP A 70 -1.02 -18.48 0.84
C ASP A 70 -2.50 -18.33 0.48
N PHE A 71 -2.96 -17.13 0.10
CA PHE A 71 -4.39 -16.88 -0.16
C PHE A 71 -4.77 -16.84 -1.63
N ILE A 72 -3.86 -16.45 -2.52
CA ILE A 72 -4.20 -16.25 -3.94
C ILE A 72 -3.52 -17.30 -4.81
N MET A 73 -2.21 -17.53 -4.64
CA MET A 73 -1.50 -18.53 -5.44
C MET A 73 -1.97 -19.96 -5.09
N SER A 74 -2.34 -20.22 -3.83
CA SER A 74 -2.88 -21.52 -3.40
C SER A 74 -4.23 -21.91 -4.05
N LEU A 75 -4.93 -20.96 -4.67
CA LEU A 75 -6.19 -21.25 -5.39
C LEU A 75 -5.96 -22.09 -6.65
N ASP A 76 -4.75 -22.08 -7.19
CA ASP A 76 -4.38 -22.87 -8.37
C ASP A 76 -2.98 -23.46 -8.18
N THR A 77 -2.91 -24.77 -7.92
CA THR A 77 -1.67 -25.49 -7.64
C THR A 77 -0.74 -25.59 -8.84
N HIS A 78 -1.19 -25.27 -10.05
CA HIS A 78 -0.32 -25.29 -11.24
C HIS A 78 0.31 -23.93 -11.54
N PHE A 79 -0.14 -22.87 -10.87
CA PHE A 79 0.37 -21.52 -11.08
C PHE A 79 1.44 -21.16 -10.06
N TYR A 80 2.69 -21.03 -10.54
CA TYR A 80 3.82 -20.62 -9.72
C TYR A 80 4.46 -19.36 -10.28
N SER A 81 4.66 -18.35 -9.43
CA SER A 81 5.39 -17.15 -9.81
C SER A 81 5.99 -16.47 -8.61
N THR A 82 7.32 -16.35 -8.58
CA THR A 82 8.05 -15.62 -7.55
C THR A 82 7.75 -14.12 -7.57
N LEU A 83 7.41 -13.59 -8.75
CA LEU A 83 7.12 -12.16 -8.95
C LEU A 83 5.72 -11.77 -8.44
N PHE A 84 4.83 -12.75 -8.25
CA PHE A 84 3.46 -12.53 -7.80
C PHE A 84 3.37 -11.87 -6.41
N GLY A 85 4.29 -12.20 -5.50
CA GLY A 85 4.36 -11.58 -4.17
C GLY A 85 4.63 -10.07 -4.24
N ILE A 86 5.60 -9.66 -5.07
CA ILE A 86 5.97 -8.25 -5.26
C ILE A 86 4.83 -7.50 -5.95
N TYR A 87 4.19 -8.11 -6.95
CA TYR A 87 3.03 -7.53 -7.61
C TYR A 87 1.91 -7.21 -6.62
N TYR A 88 1.55 -8.14 -5.74
CA TYR A 88 0.49 -7.93 -4.75
C TYR A 88 0.87 -6.91 -3.69
N PHE A 89 2.10 -6.98 -3.16
CA PHE A 89 2.63 -6.00 -2.21
C PHE A 89 2.60 -4.58 -2.78
N MET A 90 3.03 -4.39 -4.03
CA MET A 90 3.08 -3.06 -4.60
C MET A 90 1.69 -2.53 -4.97
N ALA A 91 0.76 -3.42 -5.34
CA ALA A 91 -0.65 -3.08 -5.51
C ALA A 91 -1.25 -2.55 -4.20
N SER A 92 -0.95 -3.18 -3.06
CA SER A 92 -1.50 -2.77 -1.77
C SER A 92 -0.94 -1.41 -1.30
N VAL A 93 0.35 -1.15 -1.53
CA VAL A 93 0.96 0.17 -1.27
C VAL A 93 0.31 1.26 -2.12
N LEU A 94 0.11 1.01 -3.42
CA LEU A 94 -0.53 1.95 -4.33
C LEU A 94 -1.99 2.25 -3.91
N ALA A 95 -2.75 1.21 -3.56
CA ALA A 95 -4.12 1.36 -3.08
C ALA A 95 -4.20 2.16 -1.77
N ALA A 96 -3.28 1.91 -0.83
CA ALA A 96 -3.21 2.65 0.42
C ALA A 96 -2.93 4.14 0.18
N LEU A 97 -1.98 4.48 -0.71
CA LEU A 97 -1.68 5.87 -1.06
C LEU A 97 -2.87 6.58 -1.70
N MET A 98 -3.57 5.93 -2.63
CA MET A 98 -4.77 6.48 -3.25
C MET A 98 -5.86 6.76 -2.21
N LEU A 99 -6.08 5.81 -1.29
CA LEU A 99 -7.04 5.98 -0.20
C LEU A 99 -6.65 7.14 0.72
N THR A 100 -5.37 7.29 1.06
CA THR A 100 -4.90 8.44 1.85
C THR A 100 -5.21 9.77 1.15
N VAL A 101 -4.94 9.89 -0.15
CA VAL A 101 -5.23 11.11 -0.91
C VAL A 101 -6.73 11.41 -0.94
N ILE A 102 -7.58 10.40 -1.12
CA ILE A 102 -9.04 10.55 -1.10
C ILE A 102 -9.50 11.04 0.27
N ILE A 103 -9.05 10.41 1.36
CA ILE A 103 -9.41 10.82 2.72
C ILE A 103 -8.94 12.25 3.00
N SER A 104 -7.69 12.58 2.65
CA SER A 104 -7.15 13.94 2.83
C SER A 104 -7.95 14.99 2.06
N SER A 105 -8.38 14.68 0.83
CA SER A 105 -9.24 15.56 0.03
C SER A 105 -10.62 15.77 0.68
N MET A 106 -11.27 14.68 1.11
CA MET A 106 -12.56 14.73 1.80
C MET A 106 -12.50 15.54 3.10
N LEU A 107 -11.44 15.35 3.91
CA LEU A 107 -11.24 16.10 5.15
C LEU A 107 -10.99 17.59 4.88
N THR A 108 -10.23 17.91 3.81
CA THR A 108 -9.96 19.30 3.44
C THR A 108 -11.23 20.05 3.09
N LEU A 109 -12.16 19.39 2.37
CA LEU A 109 -13.46 19.97 2.03
C LEU A 109 -14.36 20.13 3.26
N LYS A 110 -14.36 19.16 4.19
CA LYS A 110 -15.24 19.17 5.37
C LYS A 110 -14.80 20.14 6.47
N PHE A 111 -13.50 20.24 6.73
CA PHE A 111 -12.94 21.03 7.84
C PHE A 111 -12.23 22.31 7.40
N ASN A 112 -12.31 22.65 6.11
CA ASN A 112 -11.69 23.82 5.50
C ASN A 112 -10.17 23.93 5.80
N LEU A 113 -9.46 22.80 5.76
CA LEU A 113 -8.04 22.65 6.10
C LEU A 113 -7.08 23.22 5.02
N GLN A 114 -7.55 24.16 4.20
CA GLN A 114 -6.80 24.70 3.06
C GLN A 114 -5.47 25.39 3.47
N LYS A 115 -5.38 25.87 4.72
CA LYS A 115 -4.12 26.42 5.28
C LYS A 115 -3.09 25.34 5.63
N LEU A 116 -3.51 24.13 5.97
CA LEU A 116 -2.64 23.02 6.36
C LEU A 116 -2.23 22.17 5.16
N LEU A 117 -3.19 21.85 4.28
CA LEU A 117 -2.98 21.01 3.09
C LEU A 117 -2.95 21.89 1.84
N ARG A 118 -1.74 22.31 1.45
CA ARG A 118 -1.54 23.11 0.24
C ARG A 118 -1.65 22.24 -1.02
N LYS A 119 -2.04 22.86 -2.14
CA LYS A 119 -2.03 22.24 -3.47
C LYS A 119 -0.70 21.53 -3.82
N CYS A 120 0.43 22.06 -3.35
CA CYS A 120 1.74 21.43 -3.55
C CYS A 120 1.84 20.02 -2.97
N ASN A 121 1.19 19.76 -1.82
CA ASN A 121 1.26 18.45 -1.16
C ASN A 121 0.53 17.39 -2.01
N PHE A 122 -0.63 17.75 -2.57
CA PHE A 122 -1.37 16.88 -3.49
C PHE A 122 -0.58 16.59 -4.77
N MET A 123 0.05 17.60 -5.36
CA MET A 123 0.88 17.43 -6.55
C MET A 123 2.09 16.49 -6.30
N ILE A 124 2.70 16.52 -5.11
CA ILE A 124 3.78 15.60 -4.76
C ILE A 124 3.24 14.17 -4.61
N ALA A 125 2.09 14.01 -3.96
CA ALA A 125 1.43 12.71 -3.83
C ALA A 125 1.05 12.12 -5.20
N GLU A 126 0.54 12.94 -6.12
CA GLU A 126 0.22 12.53 -7.49
C GLU A 126 1.44 12.03 -8.27
N LYS A 127 2.57 12.74 -8.18
CA LYS A 127 3.83 12.31 -8.82
C LYS A 127 4.31 10.96 -8.29
N LEU A 128 4.19 10.74 -6.97
CA LEU A 128 4.54 9.48 -6.34
C LEU A 128 3.61 8.34 -6.78
N MET A 129 2.28 8.57 -6.78
CA MET A 129 1.29 7.59 -7.25
C MET A 129 1.52 7.22 -8.71
N PHE A 130 1.82 8.21 -9.56
CA PHE A 130 2.12 7.97 -10.96
C PHE A 130 3.35 7.06 -11.13
N GLY A 131 4.45 7.37 -10.44
CA GLY A 131 5.66 6.53 -10.48
C GLY A 131 5.41 5.08 -10.03
N LEU A 132 4.66 4.91 -8.94
CA LEU A 132 4.31 3.58 -8.42
C LEU A 132 3.35 2.82 -9.34
N SER A 133 2.44 3.51 -10.03
CA SER A 133 1.53 2.88 -11.00
C SER A 133 2.27 2.29 -12.20
N VAL A 134 3.31 2.98 -12.70
CA VAL A 134 4.18 2.49 -13.77
C VAL A 134 4.95 1.26 -13.30
N PHE A 135 5.46 1.28 -12.07
CA PHE A 135 6.15 0.12 -11.48
C PHE A 135 5.21 -1.09 -11.30
N TRP A 136 3.97 -0.85 -10.89
CA TRP A 136 2.97 -1.91 -10.77
C TRP A 136 2.64 -2.53 -12.13
N LEU A 137 2.44 -1.70 -13.16
CA LEU A 137 2.21 -2.15 -14.53
C LEU A 137 3.42 -2.96 -15.05
N TYR A 138 4.64 -2.50 -14.78
CA TYR A 138 5.86 -3.22 -15.12
C TYR A 138 5.88 -4.62 -14.49
N SER A 139 5.56 -4.72 -13.20
CA SER A 139 5.52 -6.02 -12.51
C SER A 139 4.50 -6.97 -13.13
N MET A 140 3.31 -6.48 -13.49
CA MET A 140 2.30 -7.27 -14.20
C MET A 140 2.81 -7.76 -15.56
N TYR A 141 3.43 -6.87 -16.35
CA TYR A 141 3.93 -7.21 -17.67
C TYR A 141 5.13 -8.17 -17.63
N SER A 142 6.06 -7.97 -16.69
CA SER A 142 7.21 -8.86 -16.47
C SER A 142 6.80 -10.27 -16.04
N GLN A 143 5.64 -10.43 -15.40
CA GLN A 143 5.09 -11.76 -15.11
C GLN A 143 4.41 -12.36 -16.35
N PHE A 144 3.71 -11.55 -17.14
CA PHE A 144 2.97 -12.02 -18.31
C PHE A 144 3.91 -12.49 -19.44
N LEU A 145 4.97 -11.73 -19.72
CA LEU A 145 5.84 -11.97 -20.89
C LEU A 145 6.50 -13.37 -20.89
N PRO A 146 7.10 -13.86 -19.78
CA PRO A 146 7.70 -15.19 -19.74
C PRO A 146 6.67 -16.31 -19.88
N ILE A 147 5.49 -16.17 -19.27
CA ILE A 147 4.41 -17.19 -19.37
C ILE A 147 3.95 -17.29 -20.83
N TRP A 148 3.75 -16.15 -21.48
CA TRP A 148 3.34 -16.10 -22.88
C TRP A 148 4.43 -16.64 -23.83
N TYR A 149 5.69 -16.26 -23.60
CA TYR A 149 6.80 -16.69 -24.45
C TYR A 149 7.20 -18.15 -24.24
N GLY A 150 7.17 -18.64 -23.00
CA GLY A 150 7.51 -20.01 -22.65
C GLY A 150 6.43 -21.04 -23.03
N ASN A 151 5.16 -20.61 -23.05
CA ASN A 151 3.98 -21.40 -23.44
C ASN A 151 3.98 -22.85 -22.90
N MET A 152 4.38 -23.02 -21.64
CA MET A 152 4.37 -24.32 -20.96
C MET A 152 2.94 -24.67 -20.54
N PRO A 153 2.44 -25.88 -20.84
CA PRO A 153 1.04 -26.24 -20.62
C PRO A 153 0.61 -26.14 -19.15
N GLU A 154 1.53 -26.31 -18.21
CA GLU A 154 1.30 -26.21 -16.76
C GLU A 154 1.02 -24.76 -16.31
N GLU A 155 1.72 -23.76 -16.87
CA GLU A 155 1.62 -22.36 -16.44
C GLU A 155 0.64 -21.53 -17.29
N THR A 156 0.34 -22.00 -18.51
CA THR A 156 -0.49 -21.27 -19.48
C THR A 156 -1.96 -21.28 -19.10
N GLY A 157 -2.41 -22.23 -18.27
CA GLY A 157 -3.80 -22.32 -17.80
C GLY A 157 -4.29 -21.03 -17.12
N PHE A 158 -3.45 -20.42 -16.28
CA PHE A 158 -3.78 -19.20 -15.55
C PHE A 158 -4.05 -17.99 -16.46
N VAL A 159 -3.17 -17.77 -17.45
CA VAL A 159 -3.27 -16.64 -18.38
C VAL A 159 -4.31 -16.93 -19.45
N GLY A 160 -4.32 -18.14 -20.00
CA GLY A 160 -5.25 -18.59 -21.02
C GLY A 160 -6.70 -18.47 -20.56
N LEU A 161 -7.06 -18.97 -19.38
CA LEU A 161 -8.42 -18.88 -18.85
C LEU A 161 -8.89 -17.45 -18.59
N ARG A 162 -8.00 -16.48 -18.36
CA ARG A 162 -8.39 -15.08 -18.13
C ARG A 162 -8.46 -14.31 -19.45
N VAL A 163 -7.44 -14.44 -20.29
CA VAL A 163 -7.36 -13.72 -21.57
C VAL A 163 -8.35 -14.31 -22.57
N LEU A 164 -8.34 -15.63 -22.81
CA LEU A 164 -9.26 -16.25 -23.78
C LEU A 164 -10.70 -16.16 -23.34
N LYS A 165 -11.02 -16.33 -22.06
CA LYS A 165 -12.41 -16.25 -21.57
C LYS A 165 -12.98 -14.83 -21.68
N ILE A 166 -12.17 -13.80 -21.42
CA ILE A 166 -12.59 -12.41 -21.59
C ILE A 166 -12.70 -12.06 -23.08
N LEU A 167 -11.73 -12.44 -23.91
CA LEU A 167 -11.79 -12.19 -25.36
C LEU A 167 -12.94 -12.93 -26.01
N THR A 168 -13.20 -14.20 -25.67
CA THR A 168 -14.34 -14.95 -26.22
C THR A 168 -15.66 -14.35 -25.76
N LYS A 169 -15.75 -13.90 -24.50
CA LYS A 169 -16.96 -13.22 -24.00
C LYS A 169 -17.20 -11.87 -24.70
N LEU A 170 -16.13 -11.13 -25.02
CA LEU A 170 -16.22 -9.86 -25.76
C LEU A 170 -16.47 -10.05 -27.26
N LEU A 171 -15.86 -11.05 -27.89
CA LEU A 171 -15.96 -11.29 -29.34
C LEU A 171 -17.22 -12.04 -29.75
N PHE A 172 -17.68 -12.99 -28.93
CA PHE A 172 -18.82 -13.85 -29.28
C PHE A 172 -20.10 -13.52 -28.53
N GLY A 173 -20.08 -12.60 -27.55
CA GLY A 173 -21.29 -12.11 -26.87
C GLY A 173 -22.16 -13.20 -26.25
N LEU A 174 -21.61 -14.39 -25.99
CA LEU A 174 -22.35 -15.51 -25.45
C LEU A 174 -22.47 -15.35 -23.93
N PHE A 175 -23.72 -15.22 -23.50
CA PHE A 175 -24.18 -15.18 -22.12
C PHE A 175 -23.83 -16.46 -21.37
#